data_AF-A0A8T3NWY2-F1
#
_entry.id   AF-A0A8T3NWY2-F1
#
_cell.length_a   1.000
_cell.length_b   1.000
_cell.length_c   1.000
_cell.angle_alpha   90.00
_cell.angle_beta   90.00
_cell.angle_gamma   90.00
#
_symmetry.space_group_name_H-M   'P 1'
#
loop_
_entity.id
_entity.type
_entity.pdbx_description
1 polymer ?
#
loop_
_entity_poly.entity_id
_entity_poly.type
_entity_poly.pdbx_seq_one_letter_code
_entity_poly.pdbx_strand_id
1 'polypeptide(L)'
;MTEDHIPPKGTLGIPQADLLHIVELLGAERPAGRKKRRHMQSGVNFRSLCEHCNSSLLGATYDRALIEFSNSVARLLKSAITVPEVTAVTITPGLVARSVLGHLFALGIERRERDPLLTEAAYFFGDISRPLPDGIDIYYWVYPYRRQVAIRDGALLTDFFKSPPIQFWCLKYFPLGFMITWGNKHPDRVHLPRLIDFMLNAGIHPADVRLHLRSFPYSTWPEAPGETGAVLYGDASFAAISPRS
;
A
#
# COMPACT_ATOMS: atom_id res chain seq x y z
N MET A 1 -11.71 -16.11 -11.25
CA MET A 1 -10.63 -15.27 -10.67
C MET A 1 -10.05 -14.43 -11.79
N THR A 2 -9.87 -13.13 -11.57
CA THR A 2 -9.45 -12.16 -12.58
C THR A 2 -8.12 -11.51 -12.19
N GLU A 3 -7.44 -10.90 -13.16
CA GLU A 3 -6.17 -10.20 -12.93
C GLU A 3 -6.43 -8.79 -12.39
N ASP A 4 -5.73 -8.43 -11.31
CA ASP A 4 -5.74 -7.09 -10.74
C ASP A 4 -4.43 -6.34 -11.08
N HIS A 5 -4.51 -5.04 -11.34
CA HIS A 5 -3.37 -4.20 -11.66
C HIS A 5 -2.98 -3.36 -10.45
N ILE A 6 -1.76 -3.57 -9.97
CA ILE A 6 -1.18 -2.76 -8.90
C ILE A 6 -0.10 -1.88 -9.54
N PRO A 7 -0.15 -0.54 -9.42
CA PRO A 7 -1.33 0.27 -9.06
C PRO A 7 -2.43 0.20 -10.13
N PRO A 8 -3.67 0.62 -9.81
CA PRO A 8 -4.79 0.53 -10.74
C PRO A 8 -4.55 1.25 -12.07
N LYS A 9 -5.11 0.68 -13.14
CA LYS A 9 -5.09 1.22 -14.51
C LYS A 9 -5.75 2.60 -14.52
N GLY A 10 -4.97 3.66 -14.72
CA GLY A 10 -5.45 5.06 -14.72
C GLY A 10 -4.64 5.99 -13.82
N THR A 11 -3.79 5.44 -12.96
CA THR A 11 -2.68 6.19 -12.36
C THR A 11 -1.63 6.53 -13.43
N LEU A 12 -0.85 7.60 -13.24
CA LEU A 12 0.25 7.96 -14.15
C LEU A 12 1.24 6.79 -14.24
N GLY A 13 1.19 6.07 -15.36
CA GLY A 13 1.94 4.83 -15.55
C GLY A 13 3.45 5.03 -15.42
N ILE A 14 4.09 4.15 -14.65
CA ILE A 14 5.53 3.94 -14.71
C ILE A 14 5.75 2.85 -15.78
N PRO A 15 6.66 3.05 -16.76
CA PRO A 15 6.90 2.04 -17.78
C PRO A 15 7.61 0.85 -17.12
N GLN A 16 6.91 -0.29 -17.08
CA GLN A 16 7.43 -1.63 -16.82
C GLN A 16 8.07 -1.84 -15.44
N ALA A 17 7.54 -2.81 -14.67
CA ALA A 17 8.09 -3.21 -13.37
C ALA A 17 8.49 -4.69 -13.41
N ASP A 18 9.73 -4.99 -13.04
CA ASP A 18 10.17 -6.36 -12.76
C ASP A 18 9.73 -6.73 -11.34
N LEU A 19 8.88 -7.76 -11.22
CA LEU A 19 8.55 -8.36 -9.93
C LEU A 19 9.80 -9.10 -9.40
N LEU A 20 10.44 -8.54 -8.39
CA LEU A 20 11.55 -9.17 -7.67
C LEU A 20 11.07 -9.56 -6.26
N HIS A 21 11.57 -10.68 -5.74
CA HIS A 21 11.33 -11.00 -4.33
C HIS A 21 12.08 -9.98 -3.47
N ILE A 22 11.51 -9.53 -2.35
CA ILE A 22 12.13 -8.45 -1.55
C ILE A 22 13.54 -8.82 -1.02
N VAL A 23 13.78 -10.12 -0.81
CA VAL A 23 15.10 -10.68 -0.45
C VAL A 23 16.12 -10.48 -1.58
N GLU A 24 15.71 -10.61 -2.85
CA GLU A 24 16.58 -10.38 -4.02
C GLU A 24 16.94 -8.90 -4.18
N LEU A 25 16.08 -7.99 -3.72
CA LEU A 25 16.29 -6.55 -3.80
C LEU A 25 17.22 -6.01 -2.71
N LEU A 26 17.16 -6.60 -1.51
CA LEU A 26 17.92 -6.15 -0.35
C LEU A 26 19.35 -6.73 -0.28
N GLY A 27 19.77 -7.52 -1.27
CA GLY A 27 21.16 -7.96 -1.43
C GLY A 27 21.62 -9.06 -0.48
N ALA A 28 20.72 -9.67 0.30
CA ALA A 28 21.02 -10.92 1.00
C ALA A 28 21.17 -12.03 -0.04
N GLU A 29 22.26 -12.79 0.06
CA GLU A 29 22.77 -13.77 -0.91
C GLU A 29 21.70 -14.46 -1.76
N ARG A 30 22.00 -14.62 -3.06
CA ARG A 30 21.19 -15.45 -3.98
C ARG A 30 21.01 -16.84 -3.35
N PRO A 31 19.81 -17.24 -2.91
CA PRO A 31 19.60 -18.60 -2.46
C PRO A 31 19.86 -19.51 -3.67
N ALA A 32 20.77 -20.46 -3.51
CA ALA A 32 21.11 -21.39 -4.57
C ALA A 32 19.91 -22.31 -4.89
N GLY A 33 19.11 -21.93 -5.89
CA GLY A 33 18.10 -22.81 -6.50
C GLY A 33 16.69 -22.21 -6.68
N ARG A 34 16.41 -21.64 -7.87
CA ARG A 34 15.09 -21.23 -8.45
C ARG A 34 14.36 -20.05 -7.76
N LYS A 35 13.62 -19.16 -8.46
CA LYS A 35 12.88 -19.20 -9.76
C LYS A 35 13.25 -18.03 -10.70
N LYS A 36 13.02 -18.22 -12.01
CA LYS A 36 13.25 -17.23 -13.09
C LYS A 36 12.49 -15.91 -12.82
N ARG A 37 13.15 -14.78 -13.10
CA ARG A 37 12.53 -13.44 -13.25
C ARG A 37 11.22 -13.56 -14.03
N ARG A 38 10.11 -13.10 -13.46
CA ARG A 38 8.84 -12.95 -14.18
C ARG A 38 8.80 -11.56 -14.79
N HIS A 39 9.09 -11.47 -16.08
CA HIS A 39 8.81 -10.26 -16.85
C HIS A 39 7.30 -10.11 -17.01
N MET A 40 6.75 -8.99 -16.55
CA MET A 40 5.34 -8.64 -16.75
C MET A 40 5.28 -7.33 -17.52
N GLN A 41 4.71 -7.38 -18.74
CA GLN A 41 4.68 -6.22 -19.64
C GLN A 41 3.62 -5.16 -19.25
N SER A 42 2.83 -5.38 -18.19
CA SER A 42 1.69 -4.52 -17.83
C SER A 42 1.40 -4.41 -16.32
N GLY A 43 2.43 -4.42 -15.46
CA GLY A 43 2.24 -4.42 -14.00
C GLY A 43 1.98 -5.82 -13.43
N VAL A 44 1.85 -5.93 -12.11
CA VAL A 44 1.85 -7.20 -11.40
C VAL A 44 0.43 -7.73 -11.19
N ASN A 45 0.04 -8.72 -11.99
CA ASN A 45 -1.21 -9.47 -11.95
C ASN A 45 -1.20 -10.50 -10.80
N PHE A 46 -2.15 -10.40 -9.87
CA PHE A 46 -2.40 -11.45 -8.88
C PHE A 46 -3.83 -12.00 -8.97
N ARG A 47 -3.97 -13.30 -8.70
CA ARG A 47 -5.22 -14.06 -8.79
C ARG A 47 -5.71 -14.37 -7.37
N SER A 48 -6.47 -13.49 -6.73
CA SER A 48 -7.15 -13.82 -5.46
C SER A 48 -8.53 -13.20 -5.26
N LEU A 49 -8.97 -12.27 -6.11
CA LEU A 49 -10.33 -11.71 -6.06
C LEU A 49 -11.29 -12.46 -7.00
N CYS A 50 -12.55 -12.61 -6.58
CA CYS A 50 -13.62 -13.07 -7.47
C CYS A 50 -13.94 -11.98 -8.49
N GLU A 51 -14.53 -12.37 -9.63
CA GLU A 51 -14.80 -11.45 -10.74
C GLU A 51 -15.65 -10.24 -10.32
N HIS A 52 -16.63 -10.48 -9.43
CA HIS A 52 -17.47 -9.42 -8.88
C HIS A 52 -16.68 -8.46 -7.97
N CYS A 53 -15.87 -8.98 -7.04
CA CYS A 53 -15.03 -8.15 -6.18
C CYS A 53 -14.00 -7.33 -6.96
N ASN A 54 -13.39 -7.93 -7.98
CA ASN A 54 -12.38 -7.26 -8.80
C ASN A 54 -12.99 -6.20 -9.71
N SER A 55 -14.07 -6.55 -10.41
CA SER A 55 -14.61 -5.71 -11.50
C SER A 55 -15.66 -4.73 -11.00
N SER A 56 -16.60 -5.19 -10.16
CA SER A 56 -17.73 -4.37 -9.70
C SER A 56 -17.38 -3.51 -8.47
N LEU A 57 -16.61 -4.04 -7.52
CA LEU A 57 -16.23 -3.30 -6.32
C LEU A 57 -14.93 -2.52 -6.52
N LEU A 58 -13.81 -3.22 -6.73
CA LEU A 58 -12.49 -2.61 -6.82
C LEU A 58 -12.37 -1.69 -8.04
N GLY A 59 -12.48 -2.23 -9.25
CA GLY A 59 -12.27 -1.48 -10.48
C GLY A 59 -13.32 -0.40 -10.77
N ALA A 60 -14.60 -0.68 -10.54
CA ALA A 60 -15.67 0.27 -10.88
C ALA A 60 -15.94 1.33 -9.79
N THR A 61 -15.74 1.00 -8.51
CA THR A 61 -16.15 1.88 -7.40
C THR A 61 -14.94 2.46 -6.65
N TYR A 62 -14.06 1.60 -6.14
CA TYR A 62 -13.02 2.03 -5.19
C TYR A 62 -11.81 2.65 -5.88
N ASP A 63 -11.36 2.06 -7.00
CA ASP A 63 -10.17 2.51 -7.73
C ASP A 63 -10.30 3.92 -8.27
N ARG A 64 -11.52 4.35 -8.63
CA ARG A 64 -11.76 5.73 -9.06
C ARG A 64 -11.29 6.73 -8.00
N ALA A 65 -11.61 6.50 -6.72
CA ALA A 65 -11.19 7.39 -5.63
C ALA A 65 -9.66 7.39 -5.45
N LEU A 66 -9.01 6.22 -5.54
CA LEU A 66 -7.56 6.11 -5.44
C LEU A 66 -6.83 6.76 -6.63
N ILE A 67 -7.38 6.62 -7.84
CA ILE A 67 -6.89 7.25 -9.07
C ILE A 67 -7.02 8.77 -8.98
N GLU A 68 -8.18 9.28 -8.58
CA GLU A 68 -8.42 10.72 -8.40
C GLU A 68 -7.45 11.32 -7.37
N PHE A 69 -7.22 10.62 -6.25
CA PHE A 69 -6.25 11.04 -5.24
C PHE A 69 -4.83 11.06 -5.81
N SER A 70 -4.37 9.95 -6.39
CA SER A 70 -3.03 9.81 -6.98
C SER A 70 -2.75 10.88 -8.04
N ASN A 71 -3.71 11.11 -8.94
CA ASN A 71 -3.56 12.10 -10.00
C ASN A 71 -3.57 13.54 -9.46
N SER A 72 -4.33 13.82 -8.41
CA SER A 72 -4.32 15.13 -7.75
C SER A 72 -2.98 15.42 -7.10
N VAL A 73 -2.41 14.46 -6.37
CA VAL A 73 -1.08 14.59 -5.78
C VAL A 73 0.00 14.71 -6.86
N ALA A 74 -0.09 13.93 -7.93
CA ALA A 74 0.88 14.02 -9.01
C ALA A 74 0.86 15.37 -9.72
N ARG A 75 -0.33 15.96 -9.92
CA ARG A 75 -0.46 17.32 -10.48
C ARG A 75 0.18 18.33 -9.55
N LEU A 76 -0.11 18.28 -8.24
CA LEU A 76 0.49 19.17 -7.24
C LEU A 76 2.02 19.12 -7.28
N LEU A 77 2.61 17.92 -7.33
CA LEU A 77 4.06 17.74 -7.41
C LEU A 77 4.65 18.27 -8.72
N LYS A 78 3.92 18.18 -9.84
CA LYS A 78 4.37 18.67 -11.16
C LYS A 78 4.19 20.18 -11.33
N SER A 79 3.17 20.78 -10.73
CA SER A 79 2.82 22.20 -10.90
C SER A 79 3.46 23.13 -9.88
N ALA A 80 4.04 22.59 -8.80
CA ALA A 80 4.60 23.41 -7.73
C ALA A 80 5.95 24.03 -8.14
N ILE A 81 5.94 25.35 -8.39
CA ILE A 81 7.16 26.17 -8.49
C ILE A 81 7.83 26.26 -7.10
N THR A 82 7.02 26.34 -6.04
CA THR A 82 7.42 26.22 -4.63
C THR A 82 6.49 25.21 -3.95
N VAL A 83 7.05 24.11 -3.44
CA VAL A 83 6.29 23.07 -2.75
C VAL A 83 5.99 23.52 -1.31
N PRO A 84 4.72 23.71 -0.89
CA PRO A 84 4.39 24.04 0.51
C PRO A 84 4.75 22.86 1.43
N GLU A 85 4.88 23.09 2.73
CA GLU A 85 5.19 22.00 3.67
C GLU A 85 4.04 21.01 3.80
N VAL A 86 2.81 21.53 3.94
CA VAL A 86 1.58 20.76 4.03
C VAL A 86 0.54 21.36 3.08
N THR A 87 -0.22 20.50 2.40
CA THR A 87 -1.39 20.89 1.61
C THR A 87 -2.59 20.01 1.94
N ALA A 88 -3.80 20.52 1.78
CA ALA A 88 -5.01 19.71 1.85
C ALA A 88 -5.36 19.17 0.45
N VAL A 89 -5.87 17.94 0.38
CA VAL A 89 -6.49 17.36 -0.82
C VAL A 89 -7.79 16.71 -0.42
N THR A 90 -8.88 17.07 -1.11
CA THR A 90 -10.19 16.46 -0.89
C THR A 90 -10.23 15.06 -1.50
N ILE A 91 -10.52 14.05 -0.68
CA ILE A 91 -10.68 12.65 -1.11
C ILE A 91 -11.89 12.02 -0.41
N THR A 92 -12.30 10.84 -0.86
CA THR A 92 -13.21 9.98 -0.10
C THR A 92 -12.41 8.88 0.61
N PRO A 93 -11.98 9.08 1.87
CA PRO A 93 -10.93 8.26 2.51
C PRO A 93 -11.33 6.80 2.66
N GLY A 94 -12.60 6.50 2.90
CA GLY A 94 -13.11 5.13 3.00
C GLY A 94 -13.09 4.37 1.68
N LEU A 95 -13.22 5.04 0.53
CA LEU A 95 -13.09 4.41 -0.79
C LEU A 95 -11.61 4.19 -1.14
N VAL A 96 -10.74 5.14 -0.80
CA VAL A 96 -9.28 4.99 -0.95
C VAL A 96 -8.77 3.82 -0.10
N ALA A 97 -9.19 3.74 1.16
CA ALA A 97 -8.87 2.65 2.07
C ALA A 97 -9.26 1.28 1.48
N ARG A 98 -10.48 1.15 0.95
CA ARG A 98 -10.97 -0.09 0.33
C ARG A 98 -10.21 -0.45 -0.95
N SER A 99 -9.88 0.53 -1.78
CA SER A 99 -9.06 0.29 -2.98
C SER A 99 -7.68 -0.25 -2.58
N VAL A 100 -6.97 0.44 -1.69
CA VAL A 100 -5.63 0.01 -1.21
C VAL A 100 -5.69 -1.40 -0.61
N LEU A 101 -6.69 -1.68 0.23
CA LEU A 101 -6.89 -2.99 0.84
C LEU A 101 -7.18 -4.07 -0.22
N GLY A 102 -8.02 -3.77 -1.22
CA GLY A 102 -8.32 -4.68 -2.33
C GLY A 102 -7.09 -5.07 -3.13
N HIS A 103 -6.27 -4.09 -3.51
CA HIS A 103 -4.99 -4.32 -4.19
C HIS A 103 -4.03 -5.19 -3.36
N LEU A 104 -3.97 -4.99 -2.04
CA LEU A 104 -3.13 -5.81 -1.15
C LEU A 104 -3.72 -7.21 -0.88
N PHE A 105 -5.05 -7.37 -0.90
CA PHE A 105 -5.69 -8.69 -0.88
C PHE A 105 -5.34 -9.48 -2.14
N ALA A 106 -5.31 -8.81 -3.30
CA ALA A 106 -4.91 -9.41 -4.57
C ALA A 106 -3.54 -10.10 -4.46
N LEU A 107 -2.57 -9.49 -3.77
CA LEU A 107 -1.19 -10.01 -3.60
C LEU A 107 -1.08 -11.41 -2.96
N GLY A 108 -2.05 -11.81 -2.15
CA GLY A 108 -1.96 -13.03 -1.34
C GLY A 108 -2.25 -14.30 -2.11
N ILE A 109 -1.41 -15.30 -1.90
CA ILE A 109 -1.73 -16.69 -2.16
C ILE A 109 -2.78 -17.13 -1.13
N GLU A 110 -3.76 -17.94 -1.54
CA GLU A 110 -4.82 -18.53 -0.72
C GLU A 110 -4.32 -19.08 0.63
N ARG A 111 -4.22 -18.21 1.64
CA ARG A 111 -4.02 -18.61 3.03
C ARG A 111 -5.37 -18.57 3.70
N ARG A 112 -5.87 -19.77 3.97
CA ARG A 112 -7.09 -20.07 4.73
C ARG A 112 -6.88 -19.82 6.22
N GLU A 113 -6.14 -18.76 6.57
CA GLU A 113 -5.91 -18.38 7.96
C GLU A 113 -7.15 -17.66 8.47
N ARG A 114 -7.79 -18.25 9.48
CA ARG A 114 -8.94 -17.67 10.19
C ARG A 114 -8.44 -16.61 11.16
N ASP A 115 -7.81 -15.55 10.64
CA ASP A 115 -7.59 -14.35 11.44
C ASP A 115 -8.92 -13.57 11.49
N PRO A 116 -9.50 -13.35 12.69
CA PRO A 116 -10.72 -12.57 12.84
C PRO A 116 -10.58 -11.16 12.25
N LEU A 117 -9.42 -10.51 12.40
CA LEU A 117 -9.19 -9.16 11.91
C LEU A 117 -9.13 -9.10 10.38
N LEU A 118 -8.53 -10.13 9.76
CA LEU A 118 -8.53 -10.29 8.31
C LEU A 118 -9.96 -10.51 7.76
N THR A 119 -10.79 -11.23 8.52
CA THR A 119 -12.20 -11.46 8.18
C THR A 119 -13.00 -10.17 8.25
N GLU A 120 -12.83 -9.37 9.30
CA GLU A 120 -13.47 -8.05 9.41
C GLU A 120 -12.99 -7.09 8.32
N ALA A 121 -11.71 -7.13 7.94
CA ALA A 121 -11.19 -6.36 6.81
C ALA A 121 -11.87 -6.77 5.48
N ALA A 122 -12.12 -8.06 5.27
CA ALA A 122 -12.84 -8.54 4.10
C ALA A 122 -14.31 -8.07 4.09
N TYR A 123 -14.98 -8.02 5.24
CA TYR A 123 -16.32 -7.44 5.35
C TYR A 123 -16.34 -5.94 5.08
N PHE A 124 -15.37 -5.20 5.61
CA PHE A 124 -15.20 -3.78 5.29
C PHE A 124 -15.02 -3.54 3.79
N PHE A 125 -14.22 -4.37 3.11
CA PHE A 125 -14.05 -4.30 1.66
C PHE A 125 -15.35 -4.61 0.90
N GLY A 126 -16.07 -5.65 1.32
CA GLY A 126 -17.29 -6.11 0.65
C GLY A 126 -18.54 -5.24 0.88
N ASP A 127 -18.55 -4.43 1.94
CA ASP A 127 -19.69 -3.59 2.31
C ASP A 127 -19.28 -2.13 2.49
N ILE A 128 -19.77 -1.28 1.59
CA ILE A 128 -19.48 0.16 1.57
C ILE A 128 -19.99 0.90 2.83
N SER A 129 -20.98 0.34 3.54
CA SER A 129 -21.56 0.95 4.73
C SER A 129 -20.79 0.63 6.01
N ARG A 130 -19.87 -0.35 5.98
CA ARG A 130 -19.12 -0.76 7.16
C ARG A 130 -17.99 0.22 7.52
N PRO A 131 -17.77 0.53 8.81
CA PRO A 131 -16.60 1.26 9.26
C PRO A 131 -15.32 0.43 9.12
N LEU A 132 -14.17 1.11 9.10
CA LEU A 132 -12.88 0.43 9.19
C LEU A 132 -12.81 -0.31 10.54
N PRO A 133 -12.43 -1.60 10.58
CA PRO A 133 -12.38 -2.36 11.83
C PRO A 133 -11.34 -1.82 12.80
N ASP A 134 -11.66 -1.90 14.10
CA ASP A 134 -10.70 -1.58 15.16
C ASP A 134 -9.47 -2.48 15.06
N GLY A 135 -8.28 -1.90 15.27
CA GLY A 135 -7.01 -2.60 15.12
C GLY A 135 -6.44 -2.61 13.70
N ILE A 136 -7.11 -1.97 12.74
CA ILE A 136 -6.55 -1.69 11.41
C ILE A 136 -6.32 -0.19 11.27
N ASP A 137 -5.06 0.20 11.06
CA ASP A 137 -4.70 1.57 10.69
C ASP A 137 -4.16 1.59 9.26
N ILE A 138 -4.57 2.59 8.49
CA ILE A 138 -4.07 2.81 7.12
C ILE A 138 -3.35 4.15 7.10
N TYR A 139 -2.03 4.09 6.98
CA TYR A 139 -1.16 5.25 6.86
C TYR A 139 -0.95 5.61 5.40
N TYR A 140 -0.74 6.88 5.13
CA TYR A 140 -0.45 7.38 3.77
C TYR A 140 0.66 8.42 3.79
N TRP A 141 1.41 8.54 2.69
CA TRP A 141 2.44 9.56 2.52
C TRP A 141 2.70 9.87 1.05
N VAL A 142 3.37 10.99 0.80
CA VAL A 142 3.87 11.33 -0.54
C VAL A 142 5.08 10.46 -0.86
N TYR A 143 5.03 9.75 -1.98
CA TYR A 143 6.10 8.88 -2.47
C TYR A 143 6.55 9.34 -3.87
N PRO A 144 7.45 10.34 -3.96
CA PRO A 144 7.82 10.97 -5.23
C PRO A 144 8.91 10.18 -5.98
N TYR A 145 8.86 8.86 -5.94
CA TYR A 145 9.89 7.99 -6.52
C TYR A 145 9.29 7.09 -7.60
N ARG A 146 10.09 6.77 -8.61
CA ARG A 146 9.69 5.92 -9.76
C ARG A 146 9.71 4.43 -9.47
N ARG A 147 9.85 4.04 -8.20
CA ARG A 147 9.86 2.65 -7.78
C ARG A 147 8.47 2.24 -7.35
N GLN A 148 8.12 0.97 -7.51
CA GLN A 148 6.89 0.43 -6.98
C GLN A 148 7.20 -0.67 -5.98
N VAL A 149 6.44 -0.75 -4.90
CA VAL A 149 6.64 -1.79 -3.89
C VAL A 149 5.28 -2.21 -3.35
N ALA A 150 5.11 -3.51 -3.21
CA ALA A 150 3.86 -4.15 -2.81
C ALA A 150 4.21 -5.32 -1.87
N ILE A 151 4.22 -5.04 -0.57
CA ILE A 151 4.62 -5.97 0.48
C ILE A 151 3.38 -6.46 1.19
N ARG A 152 3.33 -7.77 1.41
CA ARG A 152 2.34 -8.43 2.24
C ARG A 152 3.05 -9.20 3.34
N ASP A 153 2.43 -9.26 4.51
CA ASP A 153 2.91 -10.02 5.67
C ASP A 153 4.33 -9.63 6.11
N GLY A 154 4.60 -8.31 6.15
CA GLY A 154 5.82 -7.74 6.72
C GLY A 154 5.68 -7.50 8.22
N ALA A 155 6.79 -7.60 8.96
CA ALA A 155 6.86 -7.22 10.37
C ALA A 155 7.99 -6.23 10.59
N LEU A 156 7.64 -5.00 10.99
CA LEU A 156 8.55 -3.91 11.23
C LEU A 156 8.98 -3.87 12.71
N LEU A 157 10.28 -3.98 12.94
CA LEU A 157 10.94 -3.73 14.21
C LEU A 157 11.45 -2.29 14.21
N THR A 158 10.89 -1.42 15.05
CA THR A 158 11.25 0.01 15.10
C THR A 158 12.34 0.32 16.14
N ASP A 159 12.50 -0.55 17.14
CA ASP A 159 13.55 -0.48 18.17
C ASP A 159 13.85 -1.93 18.56
N PHE A 160 15.01 -2.44 18.16
CA PHE A 160 15.41 -3.84 18.30
C PHE A 160 15.00 -4.43 19.67
N PHE A 161 14.02 -5.35 19.63
CA PHE A 161 13.49 -6.14 20.75
C PHE A 161 12.84 -5.38 21.93
N LYS A 162 12.80 -4.04 21.95
CA LYS A 162 12.15 -3.28 23.05
C LYS A 162 10.65 -3.10 22.87
N SER A 163 10.15 -3.29 21.67
CA SER A 163 8.74 -3.13 21.36
C SER A 163 8.28 -4.27 20.43
N PRO A 164 7.01 -4.69 20.53
CA PRO A 164 6.49 -5.73 19.66
C PRO A 164 6.62 -5.30 18.18
N PRO A 165 6.86 -6.26 17.27
CA PRO A 165 6.87 -5.98 15.84
C PRO A 165 5.52 -5.41 15.39
N ILE A 166 5.56 -4.45 14.47
CA ILE A 166 4.35 -3.94 13.81
C ILE A 166 4.11 -4.80 12.58
N GLN A 167 3.04 -5.58 12.58
CA GLN A 167 2.61 -6.32 11.39
C GLN A 167 2.03 -5.34 10.38
N PHE A 168 2.52 -5.38 9.15
CA PHE A 168 2.10 -4.44 8.12
C PHE A 168 2.04 -5.05 6.72
N TRP A 169 1.16 -4.48 5.90
CA TRP A 169 1.20 -4.55 4.44
C TRP A 169 1.54 -3.17 3.89
N CYS A 170 2.21 -3.09 2.75
CA CYS A 170 2.64 -1.83 2.16
C CYS A 170 2.39 -1.82 0.66
N LEU A 171 1.81 -0.73 0.16
CA LEU A 171 1.65 -0.45 -1.26
C LEU A 171 2.16 0.96 -1.52
N LYS A 172 3.22 1.11 -2.32
CA LYS A 172 3.73 2.41 -2.71
C LYS A 172 4.13 2.44 -4.18
N TYR A 173 3.80 3.54 -4.83
CA TYR A 173 4.03 3.83 -6.24
C TYR A 173 4.01 5.33 -6.43
N PHE A 174 4.50 5.86 -7.55
CA PHE A 174 4.41 7.30 -7.76
C PHE A 174 2.93 7.76 -7.87
N PRO A 175 2.44 8.75 -7.11
CA PRO A 175 3.15 9.61 -6.14
C PRO A 175 2.80 9.31 -4.66
N LEU A 176 2.23 8.15 -4.35
CA LEU A 176 1.65 7.82 -3.04
C LEU A 176 2.19 6.51 -2.47
N GLY A 177 2.41 6.52 -1.16
CA GLY A 177 2.65 5.31 -0.39
C GLY A 177 1.54 5.09 0.64
N PHE A 178 1.26 3.82 0.89
CA PHE A 178 0.29 3.35 1.86
C PHE A 178 0.87 2.21 2.69
N MET A 179 0.53 2.18 3.97
CA MET A 179 0.87 1.10 4.88
C MET A 179 -0.35 0.74 5.71
N ILE A 180 -0.74 -0.53 5.70
CA ILE A 180 -1.81 -1.06 6.56
C ILE A 180 -1.13 -1.77 7.71
N THR A 181 -1.49 -1.44 8.96
CA THR A 181 -1.01 -2.19 10.13
C THR A 181 -2.12 -3.00 10.77
N TRP A 182 -1.75 -4.16 11.32
CA TRP A 182 -2.68 -5.15 11.87
C TRP A 182 -2.46 -5.32 13.37
N GLY A 183 -3.49 -5.08 14.17
CA GLY A 183 -3.46 -5.24 15.63
C GLY A 183 -2.46 -4.33 16.36
N ASN A 184 -2.05 -3.22 15.75
CA ASN A 184 -1.01 -2.35 16.30
C ASN A 184 -1.54 -1.56 17.52
N LYS A 185 -1.09 -1.93 18.72
CA LYS A 185 -1.44 -1.22 19.97
C LYS A 185 -0.73 0.12 20.15
N HIS A 186 0.21 0.45 19.26
CA HIS A 186 1.04 1.65 19.34
C HIS A 186 1.11 2.33 17.97
N PRO A 187 -0.01 2.89 17.48
CA PRO A 187 -0.11 3.50 16.16
C PRO A 187 0.87 4.68 15.96
N ASP A 188 1.23 5.37 17.04
CA ASP A 188 2.13 6.53 17.00
C ASP A 188 3.56 6.19 16.56
N ARG A 189 3.97 4.92 16.66
CA ARG A 189 5.32 4.46 16.27
C ARG A 189 5.60 4.53 14.76
N VAL A 190 4.57 4.68 13.94
CA VAL A 190 4.72 4.79 12.48
C VAL A 190 5.03 6.23 12.05
N HIS A 191 4.67 7.23 12.86
CA HIS A 191 4.92 8.65 12.60
C HIS A 191 4.45 9.14 11.22
N LEU A 192 3.31 8.62 10.74
CA LEU A 192 2.66 9.03 9.49
C LEU A 192 1.19 9.36 9.74
N PRO A 193 0.56 10.21 8.90
CA PRO A 193 -0.87 10.48 9.01
C PRO A 193 -1.69 9.22 8.66
N ARG A 194 -2.83 9.06 9.32
CA ARG A 194 -3.74 7.92 9.14
C ARG A 194 -4.99 8.36 8.41
N LEU A 195 -5.48 7.52 7.49
CA LEU A 195 -6.75 7.78 6.80
C LEU A 195 -7.94 7.77 7.77
N ILE A 196 -7.89 6.94 8.82
CA ILE A 196 -8.99 6.81 9.79
C ILE A 196 -9.29 8.14 10.50
N ASP A 197 -8.29 9.01 10.66
CA ASP A 197 -8.46 10.33 11.29
C ASP A 197 -9.35 11.27 10.45
N PHE A 198 -9.62 10.91 9.19
CA PHE A 198 -10.48 11.65 8.25
C PHE A 198 -11.76 10.88 7.90
N MET A 199 -11.98 9.71 8.49
CA MET A 199 -13.16 8.87 8.23
C MET A 199 -14.24 9.11 9.27
N LEU A 200 -15.39 9.62 8.84
CA LEU A 200 -16.63 9.53 9.61
C LEU A 200 -17.35 8.22 9.25
N ASN A 201 -17.60 7.35 10.23
CA ASN A 201 -18.17 6.00 10.03
C ASN A 201 -17.38 5.21 8.97
N ALA A 202 -18.02 4.87 7.85
CA ALA A 202 -17.41 4.15 6.73
C ALA A 202 -16.45 4.99 5.87
N GLY A 203 -16.34 6.31 6.13
CA GLY A 203 -15.48 7.22 5.39
C GLY A 203 -15.93 7.47 3.94
N ILE A 204 -17.23 7.33 3.66
CA ILE A 204 -17.80 7.43 2.30
C ILE A 204 -18.13 8.85 1.86
N HIS A 205 -17.86 9.84 2.72
CA HIS A 205 -18.02 11.26 2.40
C HIS A 205 -16.66 11.91 2.09
N PRO A 206 -16.63 12.92 1.22
CA PRO A 206 -15.42 13.69 0.96
C PRO A 206 -14.88 14.33 2.25
N ALA A 207 -13.56 14.30 2.41
CA ALA A 207 -12.84 14.93 3.50
C ALA A 207 -11.50 15.48 3.00
N ASP A 208 -11.04 16.57 3.60
CA ASP A 208 -9.76 17.18 3.30
C ASP A 208 -8.65 16.50 4.09
N VAL A 209 -7.86 15.68 3.40
CA VAL A 209 -6.70 15.02 4.02
C VAL A 209 -5.46 15.90 3.92
N ARG A 210 -4.67 15.89 4.98
CA ARG A 210 -3.41 16.64 5.03
C ARG A 210 -2.30 15.82 4.37
N LEU A 211 -1.59 16.42 3.42
CA LEU A 211 -0.42 15.84 2.77
C LEU A 211 0.82 16.63 3.13
N HIS A 212 1.79 15.94 3.74
CA HIS A 212 3.12 16.48 3.97
C HIS A 212 3.95 16.31 2.70
N LEU A 213 4.31 17.42 2.05
CA LEU A 213 5.03 17.41 0.77
C LEU A 213 6.55 17.59 0.92
N ARG A 214 7.03 17.82 2.16
CA ARG A 214 8.46 17.97 2.48
C ARG A 214 8.96 16.98 3.53
N SER A 215 8.04 16.43 4.33
CA SER A 215 8.34 15.44 5.36
C SER A 215 7.65 14.13 5.00
N PHE A 216 8.39 13.24 4.36
CA PHE A 216 7.93 11.90 4.01
C PHE A 216 9.11 10.92 4.06
N PRO A 217 8.85 9.61 4.24
CA PRO A 217 9.90 8.60 4.29
C PRO A 217 10.74 8.52 3.01
N TYR A 218 12.00 8.11 3.17
CA TYR A 218 12.90 7.85 2.03
C TYR A 218 12.41 6.66 1.19
N SER A 219 12.92 6.57 -0.03
CA SER A 219 12.41 5.66 -1.08
C SER A 219 12.34 4.17 -0.70
N THR A 220 13.17 3.71 0.23
CA THR A 220 13.29 2.33 0.70
C THR A 220 12.59 2.05 2.02
N TRP A 221 11.88 3.02 2.61
CA TRP A 221 11.06 2.79 3.80
C TRP A 221 9.68 2.22 3.40
N PRO A 222 9.12 1.23 4.13
CA PRO A 222 9.64 0.63 5.35
C PRO A 222 10.68 -0.46 5.15
N GLU A 223 11.00 -0.87 3.91
CA GLU A 223 11.80 -2.06 3.61
C GLU A 223 13.17 -2.13 4.28
N ALA A 224 13.79 -0.97 4.41
CA ALA A 224 15.08 -0.77 5.07
C ALA A 224 14.90 0.38 6.05
N PRO A 225 14.42 0.13 7.28
CA PRO A 225 13.96 1.16 8.22
C PRO A 225 15.07 2.01 8.85
N GLY A 226 16.34 1.81 8.45
CA GLY A 226 17.51 2.53 8.94
C GLY A 226 18.36 1.68 9.89
N GLU A 227 19.21 2.32 10.68
CA GLU A 227 20.19 1.63 11.55
C GLU A 227 19.59 1.03 12.81
N THR A 228 18.42 1.49 13.26
CA THR A 228 17.81 1.11 14.55
C THR A 228 16.62 0.16 14.42
N GLY A 229 16.34 -0.32 13.20
CA GLY A 229 15.21 -1.18 12.93
C GLY A 229 15.54 -2.29 11.94
N ALA A 230 14.62 -3.24 11.82
CA ALA A 230 14.67 -4.29 10.82
C ALA A 230 13.27 -4.60 10.32
N VAL A 231 13.17 -5.14 9.10
CA VAL A 231 11.93 -5.71 8.60
C VAL A 231 12.13 -7.20 8.38
N LEU A 232 11.22 -7.98 8.94
CA LEU A 232 11.07 -9.39 8.66
C LEU A 232 9.97 -9.55 7.61
N TYR A 233 10.19 -10.42 6.64
CA TYR A 233 9.26 -10.66 5.55
C TYR A 233 8.75 -12.09 5.63
N GLY A 234 7.44 -12.28 5.50
CA GLY A 234 6.89 -13.59 5.17
C GLY A 234 7.21 -14.00 3.73
N ASP A 235 7.14 -15.31 3.44
CA ASP A 235 7.44 -15.94 2.14
C ASP A 235 6.64 -15.39 0.93
N ALA A 236 5.64 -14.53 1.16
CA ALA A 236 4.80 -13.90 0.14
C ALA A 236 5.14 -12.41 -0.12
N SER A 237 6.31 -11.93 0.32
CA SER A 237 6.71 -10.53 0.16
C SER A 237 7.37 -10.27 -1.20
N PHE A 238 6.77 -9.39 -2.00
CA PHE A 238 7.27 -9.03 -3.33
C PHE A 238 7.66 -7.53 -3.41
N ALA A 239 8.53 -7.17 -4.34
CA ALA A 239 8.91 -5.79 -4.63
C ALA A 239 9.02 -5.62 -6.15
N ALA A 240 8.30 -4.66 -6.74
CA ALA A 240 8.23 -4.48 -8.18
C ALA A 240 9.13 -3.30 -8.63
N ILE A 241 10.38 -3.56 -9.02
CA ILE A 241 11.31 -2.48 -9.39
C ILE A 241 11.26 -2.25 -10.90
N SER A 242 11.06 -1.00 -11.31
CA SER A 242 11.22 -0.62 -12.73
C SER A 242 12.70 -0.74 -13.12
N PRO A 243 13.05 -1.33 -14.28
CA PRO A 243 14.44 -1.45 -14.72
C PRO A 243 15.13 -0.08 -14.70
N ARG A 244 16.36 -0.03 -14.19
CA ARG A 244 17.21 1.16 -14.39
C ARG A 244 17.43 1.30 -15.90
N SER A 245 16.98 2.42 -16.47
CA SER A 245 17.46 2.90 -17.77
C SER A 245 18.94 3.25 -17.67
#